data_AF-A0A1F2XSV4-F1
#
_entry.id   AF-A0A1F2XSV4-F1
#
_cell.length_a   1.000
_cell.length_b   1.000
_cell.length_c   1.000
_cell.angle_alpha   90.00
_cell.angle_beta   90.00
_cell.angle_gamma   90.00
#
_symmetry.space_group_name_H-M   'P 1'
#
loop_
_entity.id
_entity.type
_entity.pdbx_description
1 polymer ?
#
loop_
_entity_poly.entity_id
_entity_poly.type
_entity_poly.pdbx_seq_one_letter_code
_entity_poly.pdbx_strand_id
1 'polypeptide(L)' 'MVIQTYQGSTTIPNYAAYLKKVSVLKLPYKIGIVQHGQWHRPPKLENDTNFKGYVVFLLRSKPQNN' A
#
# COMPACT_ATOMS: atom_id res chain seq x y z
N MET A 1 11.70 5.10 1.91
CA MET A 1 11.08 4.81 0.60
C MET A 1 9.56 4.70 0.73
N VAL A 2 8.79 5.01 -0.32
CA VAL A 2 7.35 4.75 -0.38
C VAL A 2 7.09 3.64 -1.40
N ILE A 3 6.43 2.57 -0.97
CA ILE A 3 6.00 1.47 -1.83
C ILE A 3 4.60 1.78 -2.33
N GLN A 4 4.43 1.99 -3.63
CA GLN A 4 3.10 2.23 -4.22
C GLN A 4 2.42 0.88 -4.50
N THR A 5 1.25 0.65 -3.90
CA THR A 5 0.48 -0.59 -4.11
C THR A 5 -0.70 -0.40 -5.05
N TYR A 6 -0.68 0.66 -5.86
CA TYR A 6 -1.77 1.02 -6.76
C TYR A 6 -1.20 1.52 -8.10
N GLN A 7 -2.03 1.46 -9.14
CA GLN A 7 -1.77 2.05 -10.45
C GLN A 7 -2.98 2.88 -10.83
N GLY A 8 -2.77 4.19 -11.07
CA GLY A 8 -3.88 5.13 -11.25
C GLY A 8 -4.74 5.23 -9.99
N SER A 9 -6.01 4.84 -10.10
CA SER A 9 -6.98 4.79 -8.99
C SER A 9 -7.21 3.39 -8.42
N THR A 10 -6.47 2.38 -8.88
CA THR A 10 -6.77 0.98 -8.61
C THR A 10 -5.66 0.31 -7.82
N THR A 11 -6.00 -0.35 -6.72
CA THR A 11 -5.04 -1.20 -5.98
C THR A 11 -4.60 -2.38 -6.86
N ILE A 12 -3.30 -2.60 -6.95
CA ILE A 12 -2.72 -3.70 -7.74
C ILE A 12 -3.06 -5.04 -7.07
N PRO A 13 -3.50 -6.07 -7.80
CA PRO A 13 -3.76 -7.38 -7.21
C PRO A 13 -2.49 -8.00 -6.60
N ASN A 14 -2.65 -8.79 -5.55
CA ASN A 14 -1.55 -9.52 -4.89
C ASN A 14 -0.40 -8.64 -4.35
N TYR A 15 -0.67 -7.36 -4.04
CA TYR A 15 0.33 -6.46 -3.43
C TYR A 15 0.95 -7.02 -2.13
N ALA A 16 0.21 -7.86 -1.38
CA ALA A 16 0.67 -8.46 -0.13
C ALA A 16 1.92 -9.34 -0.32
N ALA A 17 2.00 -10.08 -1.44
CA ALA A 17 3.17 -10.91 -1.75
C ALA A 17 4.41 -10.04 -2.02
N TYR A 18 4.23 -8.89 -2.67
CA TYR A 18 5.31 -7.93 -2.89
C TYR A 18 5.78 -7.29 -1.58
N LEU A 19 4.85 -6.85 -0.72
CA LEU A 19 5.19 -6.27 0.58
C LEU A 19 5.98 -7.24 1.47
N LYS A 20 5.65 -8.54 1.44
CA LYS A 20 6.42 -9.57 2.15
C LYS A 20 7.87 -9.63 1.68
N LYS A 21 8.15 -9.42 0.39
CA LYS A 21 9.54 -9.38 -0.13
C LYS A 21 10.27 -8.13 0.36
N VAL A 22 9.58 -6.99 0.41
CA VAL A 22 10.19 -5.74 0.87
C VAL A 22 10.51 -5.76 2.36
N SER A 23 9.65 -6.36 3.20
CA SER A 23 9.93 -6.44 4.64
C SER A 23 11.18 -7.27 4.98
N VAL A 24 11.58 -8.20 4.11
CA VAL A 24 12.83 -8.98 4.25
C VAL A 24 14.08 -8.08 4.12
N LEU A 25 13.99 -6.96 3.41
CA LEU A 25 15.12 -6.05 3.20
C LEU A 25 15.50 -5.25 4.45
N LYS A 26 14.66 -5.24 5.50
CA LYS A 26 14.88 -4.51 6.77
C LYS A 26 15.22 -3.02 6.61
N LEU A 27 14.69 -2.37 5.57
CA LEU A 27 14.85 -0.94 5.33
C LEU A 27 13.59 -0.18 5.74
N PRO A 28 13.67 1.03 6.31
CA PRO A 28 12.48 1.83 6.63
C PRO A 28 11.63 2.16 5.39
N TYR A 29 10.34 1.85 5.45
CA TYR A 29 9.40 2.08 4.35
C TYR A 29 8.04 2.59 4.80
N LYS A 30 7.34 3.27 3.89
CA LYS A 30 5.92 3.61 3.99
C LYS A 30 5.16 2.93 2.86
N ILE A 31 3.86 2.72 3.05
CA ILE A 31 2.99 2.15 2.01
C ILE A 31 2.08 3.24 1.44
N GLY A 32 2.15 3.42 0.13
CA GLY A 32 1.27 4.29 -0.63
C GLY A 32 -0.02 3.58 -0.98
N ILE A 33 -1.15 4.09 -0.48
CA ILE A 33 -2.50 3.61 -0.80
C ILE A 33 -3.29 4.73 -1.46
N VAL A 34 -4.28 4.38 -2.27
CA VAL A 34 -5.15 5.35 -2.95
C VAL A 34 -6.52 5.39 -2.28
N GLN A 35 -7.10 6.59 -2.19
CA GLN A 35 -8.47 6.79 -1.70
C GLN A 35 -9.45 5.96 -2.56
N HIS A 36 -10.40 5.30 -1.90
CA HIS A 36 -11.33 4.34 -2.52
C HIS A 36 -10.69 3.08 -3.13
N GLY A 37 -9.37 2.92 -3.03
CA GLY A 37 -8.69 1.68 -3.40
C GLY A 37 -9.06 0.54 -2.46
N GLN A 38 -9.09 -0.68 -3.00
CA GLN A 38 -9.29 -1.91 -2.23
C GLN A 38 -7.99 -2.23 -1.47
N TRP A 39 -7.85 -1.75 -0.24
CA TRP A 39 -6.68 -2.00 0.60
C TRP A 39 -7.06 -2.83 1.82
N HIS A 40 -6.42 -4.00 1.95
CA HIS A 40 -6.46 -4.84 3.14
C HIS A 40 -5.08 -4.89 3.80
N ARG A 41 -5.04 -4.59 5.10
CA ARG A 41 -3.79 -4.62 5.87
C ARG A 41 -3.25 -6.06 5.95
N PRO A 42 -1.98 -6.31 5.58
CA PRO A 42 -1.36 -7.62 5.78
C PRO A 42 -1.19 -7.93 7.29
N PRO A 43 -1.41 -9.18 7.75
CA PRO A 43 -1.40 -9.55 9.17
C PRO A 43 -0.09 -9.27 9.93
N LYS A 44 1.05 -9.19 9.24
CA LYS A 44 2.38 -9.00 9.85
C LYS A 44 2.89 -7.56 9.76
N LEU A 45 2.13 -6.65 9.16
CA LEU A 45 2.57 -5.29 8.90
C LEU A 45 2.67 -4.46 10.19
N GLU A 46 1.79 -4.70 11.17
CA GLU A 46 1.76 -3.95 12.44
C GLU A 46 2.96 -4.25 13.33
N ASN A 47 3.51 -5.46 13.21
CA ASN A 47 4.68 -5.89 13.97
C ASN A 47 6.01 -5.57 13.27
N ASP A 48 5.98 -4.99 12.06
CA ASP A 48 7.17 -4.64 11.32
C ASP A 48 7.73 -3.29 11.80
N THR A 49 8.85 -3.32 12.52
CA THR A 49 9.50 -2.10 13.03
C THR A 49 10.00 -1.16 11.93
N ASN A 50 10.18 -1.67 10.70
CA ASN A 50 10.58 -0.88 9.54
C ASN A 50 9.40 -0.22 8.84
N PHE A 51 8.17 -0.64 9.13
CA PHE A 51 6.98 0.02 8.64
C PHE A 51 6.79 1.36 9.37
N LYS A 52 6.81 2.46 8.61
CA LYS A 52 6.73 3.85 9.11
C LYS A 52 5.39 4.51 8.80
N GLY A 53 4.36 3.72 8.50
CA GLY A 53 2.99 4.20 8.26
C GLY A 53 2.60 4.29 6.78
N TYR A 54 1.44 4.90 6.55
CA TYR A 54 0.81 5.02 5.24
C TYR A 54 1.01 6.41 4.63
N VAL A 55 1.02 6.46 3.31
CA VAL A 55 0.82 7.68 2.52
C VAL A 55 -0.46 7.48 1.73
N VAL A 56 -1.46 8.34 1.97
CA VAL A 56 -2.77 8.22 1.31
C VAL A 56 -2.84 9.23 0.17
N PHE A 57 -3.00 8.74 -1.05
CA PHE A 57 -3.18 9.56 -2.23
C PHE A 57 -4.68 9.81 -2.45
N LEU A 58 -5.08 11.06 -2.33
CA LEU A 58 -6.47 11.48 -2.48
C LEU A 58 -6.82 11.64 -3.96
N LEU A 59 -8.01 11.17 -4.34
CA LEU A 59 -8.56 11.34 -5.67
C LEU A 59 -9.53 12.52 -5.65
N ARG A 60 -9.49 13.35 -6.69
CA ARG A 60 -10.38 14.51 -6.84
C ARG A 60 -11.86 14.12 -6.87
N SER A 61 -12.15 12.95 -7.43
CA SER A 61 -13.49 12.38 -7.56
C SER A 61 -13.44 10.89 -7.29
N LYS A 62 -14.54 10.31 -6.79
CA LYS A 62 -14.67 8.86 -6.62
C LYS A 62 -14.51 8.19 -7.99
N PRO A 63 -13.69 7.13 -8.14
CA PRO A 63 -13.59 6.40 -9.39
C PRO A 63 -14.98 5.92 -9.78
N GLN A 64 -15.44 6.32 -10.96
CA GLN A 64 -16.73 5.94 -11.51
C GLN A 64 -16.58 4.52 -12.03
N ASN A 65 -17.06 3.54 -11.25
CA ASN A 65 -17.20 2.17 -11.73
C ASN A 65 -18.38 2.16 -12.70
N ASN A 66 -18.10 2.09 -14.00
CA ASN A 66 -19.08 1.70 -15.01
C ASN A 66 -19.39 0.20 -14.88
#